data_AF-A0A7K4MR14-F1
#
_entry.id   AF-A0A7K4MR14-F1
#
_cell.length_a   1.000
_cell.length_b   1.000
_cell.length_c   1.000
_cell.angle_alpha   90.00
_cell.angle_beta   90.00
_cell.angle_gamma   90.00
#
_symmetry.space_group_name_H-M   'P 1'
#
loop_
_entity.id
_entity.type
_entity.pdbx_description
1 polymer ?
#
loop_
_entity_poly.entity_id
_entity_poly.type
_entity_poly.pdbx_seq_one_letter_code
_entity_poly.pdbx_strand_id
1 'polypeptide(L)'
;MSAIINNTFRKFNADNFITAIGTEKVYLMIGKNTAWSGASLGEYTEASPSDSAIPVPIDTAVSPYLHHNDMIAAKLITSTSVSHILKRVNWTTGTVYIEYDHLQDDIIDQDFFVFTDPAYRVYKCISNYGGAQSTVEPTGVSTSIIETSDNYRWKFMFEVAQADVLKFVTTDWIPVKSPATGGTDQANVETAAIAGALEHIDVTAGGTSYRTNVGTATAGTANTITLDSGASAVDDYYNNLSVFITSGTGSGQLRTISDYVGSTKVATVSVNWTTNPDNTSVNEVMPAVTITTVSEKVVVLLQEYQVLLVVLLKKLQW
;
A
#
# COMPACT_ATOMS: atom_id res chain seq x y z
N MET A 1 -3.12 -31.79 10.33
CA MET A 1 -4.13 -30.71 10.29
C MET A 1 -3.36 -29.41 10.06
N SER A 2 -3.69 -28.65 9.02
CA SER A 2 -3.08 -27.32 8.82
C SER A 2 -3.96 -26.27 9.51
N ALA A 3 -3.34 -25.32 10.20
CA ALA A 3 -4.01 -24.21 10.85
C ALA A 3 -3.24 -22.92 10.53
N ILE A 4 -3.97 -21.82 10.33
CA ILE A 4 -3.41 -20.52 9.99
C ILE A 4 -3.79 -19.53 11.08
N ILE A 5 -2.81 -18.77 11.56
CA ILE A 5 -3.02 -17.60 12.41
C ILE A 5 -2.79 -16.37 11.54
N ASN A 6 -3.87 -15.72 11.13
CA ASN A 6 -3.77 -14.54 10.27
C ASN A 6 -3.39 -13.28 11.08
N ASN A 7 -2.91 -12.26 10.37
CA ASN A 7 -2.48 -10.99 10.98
C ASN A 7 -3.64 -10.26 11.67
N THR A 8 -4.87 -10.39 11.17
CA THR A 8 -6.07 -9.82 11.81
C THR A 8 -6.28 -10.38 13.23
N PHE A 9 -6.04 -11.68 13.44
CA PHE A 9 -6.13 -12.29 14.76
C PHE A 9 -5.02 -11.80 15.71
N ARG A 10 -3.80 -11.62 15.19
CA ARG A 10 -2.69 -11.03 15.96
C ARG A 10 -3.03 -9.61 16.41
N LYS A 11 -3.56 -8.78 15.49
CA LYS A 11 -4.02 -7.43 15.79
C LYS A 11 -5.16 -7.43 16.82
N PHE A 12 -6.16 -8.29 16.64
CA PHE A 12 -7.29 -8.41 17.58
C PHE A 12 -6.84 -8.68 19.01
N ASN A 13 -5.88 -9.60 19.20
CA ASN A 13 -5.32 -9.87 20.53
C ASN A 13 -4.55 -8.68 21.09
N ALA A 14 -3.79 -7.96 20.25
CA ALA A 14 -3.09 -6.75 20.66
C ALA A 14 -4.07 -5.64 21.10
N ASP A 15 -5.14 -5.43 20.33
CA ASP A 15 -6.20 -4.45 20.63
C ASP A 15 -6.90 -4.79 21.96
N ASN A 16 -7.17 -6.07 22.22
CA ASN A 16 -7.73 -6.52 23.48
C ASN A 16 -6.78 -6.30 24.65
N PHE A 17 -5.49 -6.57 24.47
CA PHE A 17 -4.48 -6.37 25.50
C PHE A 17 -4.35 -4.89 25.89
N ILE A 18 -4.24 -3.98 24.91
CA ILE A 18 -4.13 -2.54 25.22
C ILE A 18 -5.42 -2.00 25.86
N THR A 19 -6.59 -2.52 25.44
CA THR A 19 -7.88 -2.19 26.06
C THR A 19 -7.92 -2.63 27.52
N ALA A 20 -7.41 -3.84 27.82
CA ALA A 20 -7.34 -4.35 29.18
C ALA A 20 -6.46 -3.50 30.10
N ILE A 21 -5.38 -2.86 29.60
CA ILE A 21 -4.59 -1.90 30.40
C ILE A 21 -5.44 -0.68 30.85
N GLY A 22 -6.48 -0.33 30.10
CA GLY A 22 -7.39 0.77 30.44
C GLY A 22 -8.42 0.42 31.51
N THR A 23 -8.75 -0.87 31.67
CA THR A 23 -9.79 -1.34 32.60
C THR A 23 -9.21 -2.06 33.82
N GLU A 24 -8.14 -2.82 33.62
CA GLU A 24 -7.42 -3.58 34.63
C GLU A 24 -6.25 -2.77 35.18
N LYS A 25 -5.82 -3.10 36.41
CA LYS A 25 -4.66 -2.47 37.03
C LYS A 25 -3.40 -3.29 36.77
N VAL A 26 -2.63 -2.88 35.75
CA VAL A 26 -1.33 -3.48 35.44
C VAL A 26 -0.21 -2.65 36.02
N TYR A 27 0.70 -3.29 36.75
CA TYR A 27 1.85 -2.64 37.38
C TYR A 27 3.16 -3.19 36.81
N LEU A 28 4.12 -2.32 36.54
CA LEU A 28 5.52 -2.71 36.38
C LEU A 28 6.20 -2.66 37.75
N MET A 29 6.82 -3.75 38.14
CA MET A 29 7.49 -3.90 39.43
C MET A 29 9.00 -3.97 39.23
N ILE A 30 9.74 -3.33 40.12
CA ILE A 30 11.18 -3.52 40.27
C ILE A 30 11.46 -4.02 41.68
N GLY A 31 12.44 -4.90 41.80
CA GLY A 31 12.77 -5.56 43.05
C GLY A 31 14.21 -6.02 43.08
N LYS A 32 14.50 -6.85 44.07
CA LYS A 32 15.80 -7.46 44.31
C LYS A 32 16.92 -6.43 44.50
N ASN A 33 17.12 -6.03 45.76
CA ASN A 33 18.20 -5.13 46.16
C ASN A 33 19.50 -5.85 46.59
N THR A 34 19.56 -7.17 46.44
CA THR A 34 20.70 -8.00 46.82
C THR A 34 21.40 -8.56 45.58
N ALA A 35 22.72 -8.70 45.67
CA ALA A 35 23.53 -9.29 44.60
C ALA A 35 23.05 -10.70 44.26
N TRP A 36 23.14 -11.06 42.98
CA TRP A 36 22.89 -12.43 42.54
C TRP A 36 23.96 -13.34 43.14
N SER A 37 23.54 -14.30 43.96
CA SER A 37 24.42 -15.27 44.59
C SER A 37 23.64 -16.46 45.11
N GLY A 38 24.31 -17.61 45.17
CA GLY A 38 23.71 -18.86 45.64
C GLY A 38 22.63 -19.42 44.72
N ALA A 39 22.18 -20.63 45.03
CA ALA A 39 21.03 -21.23 44.36
C ALA A 39 19.73 -20.75 45.00
N SER A 40 18.75 -20.35 44.19
CA SER A 40 17.38 -20.06 44.64
C SER A 40 16.40 -21.06 44.01
N LEU A 41 15.94 -22.03 44.82
CA LEU A 41 14.97 -23.02 44.34
C LEU A 41 13.65 -22.31 44.02
N GLY A 42 13.31 -22.32 42.73
CA GLY A 42 12.04 -21.80 42.24
C GLY A 42 12.14 -20.50 41.45
N GLU A 43 13.27 -19.77 41.50
CA GLU A 43 13.47 -18.56 40.70
C GLU A 43 14.36 -18.80 39.49
N TYR A 44 15.36 -19.68 39.61
CA TYR A 44 16.29 -20.03 38.54
C TYR A 44 17.00 -21.36 38.84
N THR A 45 17.73 -21.92 37.86
CA THR A 45 18.37 -23.25 37.97
C THR A 45 19.87 -23.19 38.24
N GLU A 46 20.47 -22.02 38.07
CA GLU A 46 21.89 -21.75 38.12
C GLU A 46 22.40 -21.85 39.56
N ALA A 47 23.47 -22.62 39.77
CA ALA A 47 24.05 -22.86 41.10
C ALA A 47 25.02 -21.75 41.57
N SER A 48 25.45 -20.87 40.66
CA SER A 48 26.41 -19.80 40.95
C SER A 48 26.16 -18.56 40.08
N PRO A 49 24.98 -17.93 40.20
CA PRO A 49 24.68 -16.69 39.50
C PRO A 49 25.53 -15.52 40.05
N SER A 50 25.65 -14.45 39.26
CA SER A 50 26.34 -13.22 39.67
C SER A 50 25.78 -11.99 38.97
N ASP A 51 26.14 -10.79 39.43
CA ASP A 51 25.73 -9.54 38.77
C ASP A 51 26.33 -9.38 37.35
N SER A 52 27.34 -10.18 37.01
CA SER A 52 27.90 -10.29 35.65
C SER A 52 27.33 -11.45 34.82
N ALA A 53 26.61 -12.36 35.46
CA ALA A 53 25.98 -13.54 34.85
C ALA A 53 24.61 -13.73 35.50
N ILE A 54 23.67 -12.88 35.08
CA ILE A 54 22.31 -12.84 35.62
C ILE A 54 21.59 -14.14 35.21
N PRO A 55 20.95 -14.84 36.17
CA PRO A 55 20.30 -16.10 35.89
C PRO A 55 19.01 -15.92 35.07
N VAL A 56 18.61 -16.96 34.34
CA VAL A 56 17.37 -16.96 33.56
C VAL A 56 16.19 -17.34 34.48
N PRO A 57 15.15 -16.49 34.60
CA PRO A 57 14.00 -16.80 35.43
C PRO A 57 13.26 -18.05 34.95
N ILE A 58 12.78 -18.86 35.90
CA ILE A 58 11.86 -19.97 35.65
C ILE A 58 10.47 -19.69 36.20
N ASP A 59 9.45 -20.21 35.54
CA ASP A 59 8.06 -20.12 35.99
C ASP A 59 7.72 -21.33 36.87
N THR A 60 7.62 -21.10 38.18
CA THR A 60 7.25 -22.14 39.15
C THR A 60 6.14 -21.62 40.05
N ALA A 61 5.41 -22.53 40.71
CA ALA A 61 4.34 -22.13 41.63
C ALA A 61 4.83 -21.25 42.81
N VAL A 62 6.14 -21.24 43.11
CA VAL A 62 6.72 -20.41 44.17
C VAL A 62 7.31 -19.09 43.67
N SER A 63 7.65 -18.97 42.39
CA SER A 63 8.36 -17.80 41.85
C SER A 63 7.60 -16.48 42.05
N PRO A 64 6.25 -16.39 41.90
CA PRO A 64 5.55 -15.13 42.11
C PRO A 64 5.65 -14.63 43.56
N TYR A 65 5.66 -15.53 44.54
CA TYR A 65 5.77 -15.15 45.95
C TYR A 65 7.16 -14.62 46.28
N LEU A 66 8.21 -15.23 45.73
CA LEU A 66 9.60 -14.79 45.90
C LEU A 66 9.81 -13.41 45.26
N HIS A 67 9.36 -13.23 44.02
CA HIS A 67 9.47 -11.95 43.33
C HIS A 67 8.66 -10.83 44.00
N HIS A 68 7.46 -11.12 44.53
CA HIS A 68 6.69 -10.13 45.28
C HIS A 68 7.30 -9.79 46.64
N ASN A 69 7.96 -10.74 47.31
CA ASN A 69 8.67 -10.48 48.55
C ASN A 69 9.90 -9.57 48.33
N ASP A 70 10.57 -9.72 47.19
CA ASP A 70 11.74 -8.92 46.81
C ASP A 70 11.38 -7.59 46.14
N MET A 71 10.08 -7.31 45.92
CA MET A 71 9.62 -6.09 45.28
C MET A 71 9.96 -4.85 46.12
N ILE A 72 10.55 -3.84 45.49
CA ILE A 72 10.92 -2.56 46.11
C ILE A 72 9.92 -1.46 45.72
N ALA A 73 9.53 -1.43 44.45
CA ALA A 73 8.60 -0.42 43.95
C ALA A 73 7.74 -0.99 42.82
N ALA A 74 6.52 -0.46 42.72
CA ALA A 74 5.59 -0.76 41.65
C ALA A 74 5.06 0.54 41.05
N LYS A 75 4.92 0.59 39.72
CA LYS A 75 4.31 1.72 39.02
C LYS A 75 3.12 1.24 38.20
N LEU A 76 1.96 1.86 38.44
CA LEU A 76 0.76 1.63 37.63
C LEU A 76 1.05 2.07 36.19
N ILE A 77 0.80 1.17 35.25
CA ILE A 77 0.86 1.46 33.82
C ILE A 77 -0.50 2.02 33.41
N THR A 78 -0.50 3.28 32.99
CA THR A 78 -1.71 3.94 32.48
C THR A 78 -1.90 3.60 31.01
N SER A 79 -3.15 3.64 30.53
CA SER A 79 -3.47 3.49 29.10
C SER A 79 -2.73 4.50 28.21
N THR A 80 -2.44 5.69 28.73
CA THR A 80 -1.66 6.73 28.03
C THR A 80 -0.18 6.38 27.91
N SER A 81 0.31 5.34 28.59
CA SER A 81 1.71 4.90 28.60
C SER A 81 1.97 3.62 27.82
N VAL A 82 0.98 3.19 27.02
CA VAL A 82 1.09 2.06 26.10
C VAL A 82 0.63 2.52 24.72
N SER A 83 1.25 1.97 23.67
CA SER A 83 0.87 2.22 22.28
C SER A 83 1.14 0.98 21.45
N HIS A 84 0.39 0.79 20.37
CA HIS A 84 0.81 -0.14 19.32
C HIS A 84 2.03 0.44 18.62
N ILE A 85 2.94 -0.44 18.20
CA ILE A 85 4.16 -0.03 17.51
C ILE A 85 4.35 -0.81 16.22
N LEU A 86 5.04 -0.19 15.29
CA LEU A 86 5.53 -0.76 14.05
C LEU A 86 7.05 -0.66 14.04
N LYS A 87 7.72 -1.55 13.31
CA LYS A 87 9.16 -1.42 13.04
C LYS A 87 9.41 -0.06 12.39
N ARG A 88 10.44 0.65 12.85
CA ARG A 88 10.89 1.90 12.26
C ARG A 88 11.74 1.58 11.03
N VAL A 89 11.29 2.03 9.87
CA VAL A 89 12.03 1.96 8.61
C VAL A 89 12.25 3.37 8.12
N ASN A 90 13.42 3.96 8.35
CA ASN A 90 13.67 5.33 7.89
C ASN A 90 13.81 5.38 6.36
N TRP A 91 13.28 6.43 5.74
CA TRP A 91 13.61 6.71 4.35
C TRP A 91 15.10 7.05 4.21
N THR A 92 15.75 6.57 3.16
CA THR A 92 17.16 6.79 2.86
C THR A 92 17.34 6.74 1.35
N THR A 93 17.88 7.83 0.78
CA THR A 93 18.16 7.92 -0.66
C THR A 93 19.04 6.78 -1.15
N GLY A 94 18.78 6.26 -2.35
CA GLY A 94 19.49 5.12 -2.93
C GLY A 94 18.99 3.76 -2.44
N THR A 95 17.98 3.70 -1.56
CA THR A 95 17.39 2.44 -1.08
C THR A 95 16.28 1.97 -2.02
N VAL A 96 16.21 0.66 -2.26
CA VAL A 96 15.06 0.03 -2.91
C VAL A 96 14.05 -0.34 -1.83
N TYR A 97 12.84 0.22 -1.89
CA TYR A 97 11.75 -0.15 -1.00
C TYR A 97 10.85 -1.18 -1.68
N ILE A 98 10.32 -2.11 -0.90
CA ILE A 98 9.44 -3.16 -1.43
C ILE A 98 8.09 -2.55 -1.76
N GLU A 99 7.56 -2.86 -2.93
CA GLU A 99 6.19 -2.50 -3.25
C GLU A 99 5.23 -3.31 -2.37
N TYR A 100 4.23 -2.64 -1.78
CA TYR A 100 3.18 -3.34 -1.05
C TYR A 100 2.39 -4.26 -1.98
N ASP A 101 2.46 -5.57 -1.70
CA ASP A 101 1.64 -6.61 -2.32
C ASP A 101 0.76 -7.35 -1.30
N HIS A 102 -0.56 -7.24 -1.44
CA HIS A 102 -1.53 -7.94 -0.58
C HIS A 102 -1.56 -9.46 -0.76
N LEU A 103 -0.95 -9.99 -1.82
CA LEU A 103 -0.81 -11.42 -2.09
C LEU A 103 0.53 -11.98 -1.59
N GLN A 104 1.46 -11.10 -1.21
CA GLN A 104 2.75 -11.51 -0.69
C GLN A 104 2.59 -12.13 0.70
N ASP A 105 3.17 -13.32 0.85
CA ASP A 105 3.24 -14.00 2.13
C ASP A 105 4.12 -13.20 3.11
N ASP A 106 3.69 -13.14 4.37
CA ASP A 106 4.37 -12.41 5.43
C ASP A 106 4.81 -10.98 5.04
N ILE A 107 3.93 -10.25 4.34
CA ILE A 107 4.19 -8.84 3.94
C ILE A 107 4.61 -7.95 5.11
N ILE A 108 4.21 -8.28 6.34
CA ILE A 108 4.56 -7.56 7.57
C ILE A 108 6.05 -7.57 7.90
N ASP A 109 6.81 -8.54 7.38
CA ASP A 109 8.25 -8.65 7.57
C ASP A 109 9.04 -7.87 6.51
N GLN A 110 8.35 -7.31 5.52
CA GLN A 110 8.93 -6.54 4.43
C GLN A 110 8.94 -5.04 4.74
N ASP A 111 9.96 -4.36 4.25
CA ASP A 111 10.10 -2.90 4.37
C ASP A 111 9.31 -2.21 3.23
N PHE A 112 7.97 -2.38 3.25
CA PHE A 112 7.04 -1.80 2.25
C PHE A 112 6.55 -0.39 2.59
N PHE A 113 7.04 0.18 3.69
CA PHE A 113 6.71 1.52 4.15
C PHE A 113 7.96 2.22 4.66
N VAL A 114 7.89 3.55 4.73
CA VAL A 114 8.98 4.38 5.23
C VAL A 114 8.47 5.40 6.23
N PHE A 115 9.35 5.76 7.16
CA PHE A 115 9.22 6.84 8.13
C PHE A 115 10.17 7.98 7.74
N THR A 116 9.65 9.20 7.73
CA THR A 116 10.39 10.40 7.37
C THR A 116 10.74 11.21 8.62
N ASP A 117 11.96 11.74 8.68
CA ASP A 117 12.49 12.52 9.82
C ASP A 117 13.09 13.81 9.25
N PRO A 118 12.62 15.01 9.63
CA PRO A 118 11.89 15.35 10.87
C PRO A 118 10.38 15.51 10.74
N ALA A 119 9.77 15.12 9.61
CA ALA A 119 8.32 15.26 9.43
C ALA A 119 7.50 14.25 10.25
N TYR A 120 8.11 13.15 10.69
CA TYR A 120 7.48 12.05 11.44
C TYR A 120 6.29 11.41 10.73
N ARG A 121 6.34 11.34 9.39
CA ARG A 121 5.28 10.77 8.57
C ARG A 121 5.62 9.37 8.08
N VAL A 122 4.59 8.54 7.98
CA VAL A 122 4.67 7.19 7.44
C VAL A 122 4.01 7.16 6.06
N TYR A 123 4.75 6.64 5.08
CA TYR A 123 4.29 6.44 3.71
C TYR A 123 4.39 4.97 3.33
N LYS A 124 3.33 4.42 2.74
CA LYS A 124 3.31 3.08 2.15
C LYS A 124 3.83 3.17 0.71
N CYS A 125 4.74 2.28 0.33
CA CYS A 125 5.24 2.15 -1.03
C CYS A 125 4.19 1.45 -1.89
N ILE A 126 3.57 2.19 -2.81
CA ILE A 126 2.53 1.69 -3.70
C ILE A 126 3.09 1.27 -5.05
N SER A 127 4.20 1.85 -5.50
CA SER A 127 5.01 1.34 -6.61
C SER A 127 6.45 1.77 -6.41
N ASN A 128 7.38 0.86 -6.66
CA ASN A 128 8.82 1.11 -6.56
C ASN A 128 9.50 1.23 -7.93
N TYR A 129 8.71 1.55 -8.97
CA TYR A 129 9.17 1.69 -10.35
C TYR A 129 9.96 0.47 -10.85
N GLY A 130 9.42 -0.73 -10.62
CA GLY A 130 10.05 -1.98 -11.04
C GLY A 130 11.32 -2.33 -10.27
N GLY A 131 11.43 -1.91 -9.01
CA GLY A 131 12.59 -2.19 -8.15
C GLY A 131 13.75 -1.21 -8.31
N ALA A 132 13.52 -0.02 -8.85
CA ALA A 132 14.53 1.04 -8.93
C ALA A 132 14.91 1.57 -7.54
N GLN A 133 16.00 2.30 -7.40
CA GLN A 133 16.34 2.98 -6.13
C GLN A 133 15.52 4.26 -5.95
N SER A 134 14.92 4.47 -4.77
CA SER A 134 14.27 5.74 -4.46
C SER A 134 15.33 6.82 -4.23
N THR A 135 15.18 7.97 -4.88
CA THR A 135 16.09 9.11 -4.74
C THR A 135 15.40 10.35 -4.16
N VAL A 136 14.07 10.34 -4.11
CA VAL A 136 13.25 11.46 -3.63
C VAL A 136 12.39 11.00 -2.45
N GLU A 137 12.57 11.65 -1.30
CA GLU A 137 11.75 11.40 -0.12
C GLU A 137 10.29 11.85 -0.37
N PRO A 138 9.27 11.01 -0.07
CA PRO A 138 7.89 11.43 -0.18
C PRO A 138 7.54 12.55 0.80
N THR A 139 6.69 13.48 0.35
CA THR A 139 6.19 14.58 1.17
C THR A 139 4.69 14.80 0.97
N GLY A 140 4.05 15.55 1.86
CA GLY A 140 2.62 15.86 1.80
C GLY A 140 1.73 14.86 2.55
N VAL A 141 0.47 15.24 2.74
CA VAL A 141 -0.53 14.51 3.55
C VAL A 141 -1.78 14.17 2.73
N SER A 142 -1.66 14.20 1.40
CA SER A 142 -2.77 13.93 0.48
C SER A 142 -3.36 12.54 0.71
N THR A 143 -4.68 12.42 0.60
CA THR A 143 -5.37 11.12 0.57
C THR A 143 -5.20 10.42 -0.77
N SER A 144 -4.71 11.09 -1.81
CA SER A 144 -4.38 10.49 -3.11
C SER A 144 -2.96 9.92 -3.12
N ILE A 145 -2.66 9.11 -4.14
CA ILE A 145 -1.30 8.65 -4.40
C ILE A 145 -0.41 9.85 -4.76
N ILE A 146 0.76 9.90 -4.14
CA ILE A 146 1.80 10.90 -4.37
C ILE A 146 2.86 10.26 -5.26
N GLU A 147 3.11 10.85 -6.41
CA GLU A 147 4.18 10.43 -7.32
C GLU A 147 5.37 11.39 -7.17
N THR A 148 6.54 10.82 -6.89
CA THR A 148 7.80 11.56 -6.79
C THR A 148 8.54 11.54 -8.13
N SER A 149 9.49 12.46 -8.33
CA SER A 149 10.17 12.61 -9.63
C SER A 149 11.11 11.45 -9.99
N ASP A 150 11.31 10.49 -9.09
CA ASP A 150 11.97 9.20 -9.32
C ASP A 150 10.97 8.09 -9.73
N ASN A 151 9.72 8.46 -10.02
CA ASN A 151 8.60 7.59 -10.40
C ASN A 151 8.13 6.63 -9.30
N TYR A 152 8.63 6.78 -8.07
CA TYR A 152 8.02 6.10 -6.94
C TYR A 152 6.62 6.65 -6.69
N ARG A 153 5.71 5.75 -6.29
CA ARG A 153 4.35 6.11 -5.91
C ARG A 153 4.13 5.76 -4.45
N TRP A 154 3.78 6.75 -3.66
CA TRP A 154 3.63 6.67 -2.21
C TRP A 154 2.20 6.98 -1.80
N LYS A 155 1.71 6.31 -0.76
CA LYS A 155 0.47 6.66 -0.07
C LYS A 155 0.81 7.16 1.32
N PHE A 156 0.44 8.40 1.62
CA PHE A 156 0.50 8.91 2.99
C PHE A 156 -0.45 8.10 3.88
N MET A 157 0.05 7.66 5.04
CA MET A 157 -0.73 6.87 5.99
C MET A 157 -1.05 7.67 7.25
N PHE A 158 -0.03 8.17 7.96
CA PHE A 158 -0.21 9.03 9.13
C PHE A 158 1.04 9.86 9.44
N GLU A 159 0.85 10.86 10.30
CA GLU A 159 1.93 11.59 10.99
C GLU A 159 1.91 11.23 12.47
N VAL A 160 3.05 10.88 13.05
CA VAL A 160 3.15 10.61 14.49
C VAL A 160 3.04 11.94 15.24
N ALA A 161 2.06 12.04 16.15
CA ALA A 161 1.89 13.24 16.95
C ALA A 161 3.14 13.50 17.81
N GLN A 162 3.55 14.76 17.92
CA GLN A 162 4.79 15.15 18.62
C GLN A 162 4.89 14.64 20.07
N ALA A 163 3.75 14.55 20.78
CA ALA A 163 3.72 13.98 22.12
C ALA A 163 4.05 12.48 22.16
N ASP A 164 3.67 11.73 21.11
CA ASP A 164 4.01 10.32 20.99
C ASP A 164 5.43 10.11 20.47
N VAL A 165 5.97 11.03 19.67
CA VAL A 165 7.38 11.01 19.24
C VAL A 165 8.29 10.97 20.46
N LEU A 166 8.11 11.90 21.39
CA LEU A 166 8.91 11.98 22.61
C LEU A 166 8.76 10.75 23.53
N LYS A 167 7.63 10.04 23.43
CA LYS A 167 7.28 8.99 24.38
C LYS A 167 7.60 7.58 23.88
N PHE A 168 7.42 7.34 22.59
CA PHE A 168 7.37 5.99 22.02
C PHE A 168 8.29 5.77 20.82
N VAL A 169 8.76 6.82 20.16
CA VAL A 169 9.69 6.64 19.04
C VAL A 169 11.05 6.24 19.59
N THR A 170 11.60 5.16 19.05
CA THR A 170 12.95 4.66 19.34
C THR A 170 13.75 4.56 18.04
N THR A 171 14.93 3.97 18.11
CA THR A 171 15.72 3.60 16.93
C THR A 171 15.00 2.56 16.07
N ASP A 172 14.23 1.67 16.69
CA ASP A 172 13.69 0.47 16.05
C ASP A 172 12.16 0.48 15.93
N TRP A 173 11.47 1.38 16.64
CA TRP A 173 10.01 1.35 16.75
C TRP A 173 9.38 2.74 16.62
N ILE A 174 8.24 2.80 15.93
CA ILE A 174 7.35 3.97 15.83
C ILE A 174 5.96 3.63 16.33
N PRO A 175 5.27 4.55 17.03
CA PRO A 175 3.90 4.31 17.50
C PRO A 175 2.89 4.41 16.35
N VAL A 176 1.80 3.67 16.48
CA VAL A 176 0.63 3.75 15.59
C VAL A 176 -0.64 3.82 16.43
N LYS A 177 -1.58 4.67 16.00
CA LYS A 177 -2.89 4.82 16.62
C LYS A 177 -3.96 4.55 15.57
N SER A 178 -4.48 3.33 15.55
CA SER A 178 -5.57 2.91 14.67
C SER A 178 -6.70 2.33 15.53
N PRO A 179 -7.94 2.85 15.49
CA PRO A 179 -8.40 3.96 14.63
C PRO A 179 -7.73 5.30 14.94
N ALA A 180 -7.68 6.18 13.93
CA ALA A 180 -7.12 7.51 14.08
C ALA A 180 -7.89 8.35 15.11
N THR A 181 -7.19 9.30 15.74
CA THR A 181 -7.88 10.37 16.47
C THR A 181 -8.59 11.27 15.46
N GLY A 182 -9.86 11.61 15.72
CA GLY A 182 -10.66 12.43 14.81
C GLY A 182 -10.04 13.79 14.49
N GLY A 183 -10.20 14.25 13.25
CA GLY A 183 -9.66 15.55 12.78
C GLY A 183 -8.17 15.54 12.39
N THR A 184 -7.53 14.36 12.36
CA THR A 184 -6.15 14.19 11.88
C THR A 184 -6.12 13.84 10.39
N ASP A 185 -4.98 14.06 9.73
CA ASP A 185 -4.80 13.62 8.33
C ASP A 185 -4.92 12.10 8.19
N GLN A 186 -4.52 11.34 9.21
CA GLN A 186 -4.76 9.90 9.26
C GLN A 186 -6.26 9.57 9.22
N ALA A 187 -7.11 10.30 9.95
CA ALA A 187 -8.56 10.08 9.91
C ALA A 187 -9.14 10.35 8.51
N ASN A 188 -8.58 11.31 7.76
CA ASN A 188 -8.95 11.56 6.37
C ASN A 188 -8.56 10.39 5.45
N VAL A 189 -7.36 9.83 5.63
CA VAL A 189 -6.90 8.63 4.89
C VAL A 189 -7.79 7.42 5.21
N GLU A 190 -8.11 7.19 6.48
CA GLU A 190 -8.97 6.08 6.93
C GLU A 190 -10.40 6.21 6.40
N THR A 191 -10.96 7.42 6.35
CA THR A 191 -12.32 7.67 5.85
C THR A 191 -12.40 7.56 4.33
N ALA A 192 -11.36 8.00 3.61
CA ALA A 192 -11.28 7.90 2.15
C ALA A 192 -10.99 6.46 1.67
N ALA A 193 -10.70 5.53 2.57
CA ALA A 193 -10.39 4.15 2.25
C ALA A 193 -11.60 3.40 1.69
N ILE A 194 -11.52 3.00 0.42
CA ILE A 194 -12.54 2.17 -0.23
C ILE A 194 -12.01 0.74 -0.35
N ALA A 195 -12.78 -0.22 0.15
CA ALA A 195 -12.45 -1.63 0.00
C ALA A 195 -12.48 -2.03 -1.48
N GLY A 196 -11.37 -2.60 -1.96
CA GLY A 196 -11.22 -3.00 -3.36
C GLY A 196 -10.91 -1.86 -4.33
N ALA A 197 -10.47 -0.69 -3.84
CA ALA A 197 -10.00 0.39 -4.69
C ALA A 197 -8.80 -0.03 -5.55
N LEU A 198 -8.77 0.46 -6.79
CA LEU A 198 -7.63 0.34 -7.69
C LEU A 198 -6.78 1.60 -7.59
N GLU A 199 -5.67 1.50 -6.86
CA GLU A 199 -4.76 2.63 -6.61
C GLU A 199 -3.55 2.60 -7.55
N HIS A 200 -3.18 1.40 -8.02
CA HIS A 200 -2.05 1.17 -8.91
C HIS A 200 -2.28 -0.04 -9.81
N ILE A 201 -1.73 0.04 -11.02
CA ILE A 201 -1.76 -1.02 -12.03
C ILE A 201 -0.34 -1.11 -12.59
N ASP A 202 0.27 -2.28 -12.45
CA ASP A 202 1.56 -2.58 -13.07
C ASP A 202 1.38 -3.20 -14.44
N VAL A 203 2.14 -2.69 -15.41
CA VAL A 203 2.28 -3.33 -16.72
C VAL A 203 3.53 -4.22 -16.69
N THR A 204 3.36 -5.47 -16.29
CA THR A 204 4.46 -6.44 -16.13
C THR A 204 4.97 -7.00 -17.46
N ALA A 205 4.10 -7.08 -18.47
CA ALA A 205 4.45 -7.45 -19.84
C ALA A 205 3.63 -6.61 -20.79
N GLY A 206 4.25 -5.53 -21.28
CA GLY A 206 3.61 -4.58 -22.18
C GLY A 206 3.28 -5.16 -23.55
N GLY A 207 3.73 -6.37 -23.92
CA GLY A 207 3.53 -6.95 -25.26
C GLY A 207 4.20 -6.15 -26.38
N THR A 208 4.06 -6.62 -27.61
CA THR A 208 4.54 -5.93 -28.82
C THR A 208 3.53 -6.08 -29.94
N SER A 209 3.67 -5.30 -31.02
CA SER A 209 2.87 -5.42 -32.24
C SER A 209 1.39 -5.06 -32.08
N TYR A 210 1.06 -4.15 -31.17
CA TYR A 210 -0.28 -3.57 -31.12
C TYR A 210 -0.58 -2.82 -32.41
N ARG A 211 -1.78 -3.06 -32.95
CA ARG A 211 -2.31 -2.21 -34.01
C ARG A 211 -2.64 -0.87 -33.38
N THR A 212 -2.07 0.21 -33.91
CA THR A 212 -2.27 1.56 -33.38
C THR A 212 -2.19 2.60 -34.48
N ASN A 213 -2.82 3.74 -34.22
CA ASN A 213 -2.70 4.94 -35.03
C ASN A 213 -2.84 6.17 -34.13
N VAL A 214 -1.86 7.06 -34.17
CA VAL A 214 -1.92 8.36 -33.50
C VAL A 214 -1.87 9.42 -34.58
N GLY A 215 -2.84 10.31 -34.59
CA GLY A 215 -2.96 11.31 -35.65
C GLY A 215 -3.98 12.38 -35.34
N THR A 216 -4.13 13.32 -36.26
CA THR A 216 -5.28 14.24 -36.27
C THR A 216 -6.24 13.76 -37.32
N ALA A 217 -7.49 13.54 -36.93
CA ALA A 217 -8.54 13.14 -37.85
C ALA A 217 -8.70 14.18 -38.97
N THR A 218 -9.18 13.75 -40.13
CA THR A 218 -9.41 14.66 -41.26
C THR A 218 -10.88 15.06 -41.39
N ALA A 219 -11.78 14.27 -40.80
CA ALA A 219 -13.23 14.50 -40.77
C ALA A 219 -13.89 13.55 -39.75
N GLY A 220 -15.17 13.77 -39.49
CA GLY A 220 -16.00 12.87 -38.70
C GLY A 220 -17.48 13.14 -38.90
N THR A 221 -18.30 12.16 -38.54
CA THR A 221 -19.77 12.27 -38.53
C THR A 221 -20.30 11.83 -37.16
N ALA A 222 -21.61 11.59 -37.04
CA ALA A 222 -22.19 11.08 -35.80
C ALA A 222 -21.62 9.70 -35.41
N ASN A 223 -21.28 8.84 -36.37
CA ASN A 223 -20.82 7.48 -36.11
C ASN A 223 -19.52 7.12 -36.83
N THR A 224 -18.79 8.09 -37.37
CA THR A 224 -17.50 7.85 -38.04
C THR A 224 -16.44 8.85 -37.63
N ILE A 225 -15.19 8.44 -37.77
CA ILE A 225 -14.00 9.29 -37.74
C ILE A 225 -13.10 8.89 -38.91
N THR A 226 -12.64 9.86 -39.69
CA THR A 226 -11.66 9.63 -40.76
C THR A 226 -10.27 9.87 -40.19
N LEU A 227 -9.49 8.81 -40.10
CA LEU A 227 -8.13 8.85 -39.53
C LEU A 227 -7.16 9.55 -40.48
N ASP A 228 -6.00 9.90 -39.95
CA ASP A 228 -4.95 10.58 -40.71
C ASP A 228 -4.40 9.71 -41.85
N SER A 229 -3.64 10.34 -42.76
CA SER A 229 -3.05 9.63 -43.91
C SER A 229 -2.09 8.50 -43.53
N GLY A 230 -1.52 8.52 -42.31
CA GLY A 230 -0.63 7.48 -41.80
C GLY A 230 -1.35 6.21 -41.32
N ALA A 231 -2.69 6.22 -41.23
CA ALA A 231 -3.45 5.04 -40.83
C ALA A 231 -3.36 3.89 -41.86
N SER A 232 -3.56 2.64 -41.41
CA SER A 232 -3.44 1.44 -42.24
C SER A 232 -4.31 1.47 -43.49
N ALA A 233 -3.81 0.98 -44.63
CA ALA A 233 -4.58 0.87 -45.87
C ALA A 233 -5.38 -0.43 -46.00
N VAL A 234 -5.30 -1.29 -44.99
CA VAL A 234 -5.93 -2.60 -44.97
C VAL A 234 -7.30 -2.49 -44.32
N ASP A 235 -8.33 -3.01 -44.99
CA ASP A 235 -9.68 -3.11 -44.43
C ASP A 235 -9.67 -3.96 -43.15
N ASP A 236 -10.59 -3.68 -42.24
CA ASP A 236 -10.74 -4.34 -40.93
C ASP A 236 -9.55 -4.22 -39.97
N TYR A 237 -8.49 -3.51 -40.36
CA TYR A 237 -7.24 -3.45 -39.59
C TYR A 237 -7.42 -2.86 -38.19
N TYR A 238 -8.42 -2.01 -37.97
CA TYR A 238 -8.72 -1.46 -36.65
C TYR A 238 -10.04 -1.96 -36.04
N ASN A 239 -10.63 -3.04 -36.56
CA ASN A 239 -11.87 -3.58 -35.98
C ASN A 239 -11.64 -4.12 -34.57
N ASN A 240 -12.58 -3.83 -33.67
CA ASN A 240 -12.56 -4.13 -32.23
C ASN A 240 -11.52 -3.35 -31.40
N LEU A 241 -10.74 -2.46 -32.02
CA LEU A 241 -9.92 -1.51 -31.26
C LEU A 241 -10.77 -0.36 -30.74
N SER A 242 -10.20 0.41 -29.81
CA SER A 242 -10.78 1.64 -29.32
C SER A 242 -10.13 2.86 -29.97
N VAL A 243 -10.93 3.86 -30.31
CA VAL A 243 -10.47 5.19 -30.69
C VAL A 243 -10.78 6.18 -29.57
N PHE A 244 -9.76 6.85 -29.07
CA PHE A 244 -9.84 7.89 -28.06
C PHE A 244 -9.48 9.25 -28.66
N ILE A 245 -10.30 10.27 -28.42
CA ILE A 245 -9.97 11.65 -28.80
C ILE A 245 -9.23 12.31 -27.64
N THR A 246 -7.93 12.53 -27.82
CA THR A 246 -7.01 13.04 -26.79
C THR A 246 -7.06 14.56 -26.65
N SER A 247 -7.34 15.29 -27.73
CA SER A 247 -7.56 16.74 -27.72
C SER A 247 -8.34 17.22 -28.96
N GLY A 248 -8.72 18.50 -28.98
CA GLY A 248 -9.51 19.10 -30.06
C GLY A 248 -11.01 18.84 -29.93
N THR A 249 -11.76 18.97 -31.04
CA THR A 249 -13.21 18.74 -31.02
C THR A 249 -13.52 17.31 -30.58
N GLY A 250 -14.42 17.17 -29.60
CA GLY A 250 -14.84 15.87 -29.08
C GLY A 250 -13.85 15.20 -28.11
N SER A 251 -12.84 15.93 -27.62
CA SER A 251 -11.87 15.45 -26.61
C SER A 251 -12.51 14.76 -25.42
N GLY A 252 -11.89 13.67 -24.95
CA GLY A 252 -12.35 12.86 -23.82
C GLY A 252 -13.34 11.75 -24.19
N GLN A 253 -13.74 11.63 -25.46
CA GLN A 253 -14.60 10.55 -25.92
C GLN A 253 -13.79 9.33 -26.36
N LEU A 254 -14.16 8.15 -25.85
CA LEU A 254 -13.66 6.83 -26.24
C LEU A 254 -14.78 6.05 -26.93
N ARG A 255 -14.49 5.36 -28.03
CA ARG A 255 -15.44 4.45 -28.71
C ARG A 255 -14.75 3.22 -29.26
N THR A 256 -15.48 2.12 -29.36
CA THR A 256 -15.02 0.91 -30.06
C THR A 256 -15.27 1.04 -31.56
N ILE A 257 -14.28 0.69 -32.38
CA ILE A 257 -14.39 0.64 -33.83
C ILE A 257 -15.09 -0.65 -34.21
N SER A 258 -16.28 -0.54 -34.80
CA SER A 258 -17.07 -1.68 -35.28
C SER A 258 -16.71 -2.08 -36.70
N ASP A 259 -16.17 -1.16 -37.49
CA ASP A 259 -15.78 -1.39 -38.89
C ASP A 259 -14.71 -0.37 -39.32
N TYR A 260 -13.82 -0.74 -40.25
CA TYR A 260 -12.75 0.11 -40.76
C TYR A 260 -12.50 -0.16 -42.24
N VAL A 261 -12.65 0.90 -43.05
CA VAL A 261 -12.34 0.86 -44.49
C VAL A 261 -10.97 1.50 -44.72
N GLY A 262 -9.97 0.67 -45.04
CA GLY A 262 -8.57 1.08 -45.16
C GLY A 262 -8.28 1.96 -46.36
N SER A 263 -9.07 1.83 -47.43
CA SER A 263 -8.94 2.68 -48.62
C SER A 263 -9.35 4.14 -48.37
N THR A 264 -10.33 4.37 -47.49
CA THR A 264 -10.84 5.70 -47.14
C THR A 264 -10.37 6.19 -45.77
N LYS A 265 -9.72 5.33 -44.98
CA LYS A 265 -9.30 5.57 -43.59
C LYS A 265 -10.45 5.87 -42.64
N VAL A 266 -11.66 5.47 -43.00
CA VAL A 266 -12.86 5.73 -42.20
C VAL A 266 -13.06 4.59 -41.21
N ALA A 267 -13.03 4.93 -39.92
CA ALA A 267 -13.46 4.06 -38.84
C ALA A 267 -14.91 4.36 -38.47
N THR A 268 -15.76 3.35 -38.48
CA THR A 268 -17.14 3.40 -37.96
C THR A 268 -17.13 2.95 -36.51
N VAL A 269 -17.78 3.72 -35.63
CA VAL A 269 -17.82 3.45 -34.19
C VAL A 269 -19.15 2.82 -33.74
N SER A 270 -19.08 1.97 -32.72
CA SER A 270 -20.21 1.19 -32.22
C SER A 270 -21.31 2.02 -31.54
N VAL A 271 -20.96 3.21 -31.03
CA VAL A 271 -21.88 4.15 -30.40
C VAL A 271 -21.58 5.54 -30.94
N ASN A 272 -22.62 6.30 -31.30
CA ASN A 272 -22.45 7.65 -31.82
C ASN A 272 -21.61 8.53 -30.88
N TRP A 273 -20.86 9.44 -31.50
CA TRP A 273 -20.22 10.53 -30.79
C TRP A 273 -21.29 11.45 -30.19
N THR A 274 -21.05 11.91 -28.97
CA THR A 274 -21.84 12.98 -28.34
C THR A 274 -21.49 14.32 -28.99
N THR A 275 -20.20 14.52 -29.29
CA THR A 275 -19.70 15.62 -30.11
C THR A 275 -18.93 15.03 -31.28
N ASN A 276 -19.42 15.25 -32.49
CA ASN A 276 -18.82 14.68 -33.70
C ASN A 276 -17.37 15.17 -33.84
N PRO A 277 -16.40 14.26 -34.09
CA PRO A 277 -15.03 14.66 -34.39
C PRO A 277 -14.96 15.42 -35.71
N ASP A 278 -13.91 16.23 -35.85
CA ASP A 278 -13.62 17.01 -37.05
C ASP A 278 -12.12 16.99 -37.35
N ASN A 279 -11.66 17.90 -38.20
CA ASN A 279 -10.26 18.00 -38.60
C ASN A 279 -9.31 18.58 -37.54
N THR A 280 -9.81 18.87 -36.34
CA THR A 280 -9.02 19.30 -35.17
C THR A 280 -8.91 18.21 -34.10
N SER A 281 -9.69 17.13 -34.23
CA SER A 281 -9.69 16.02 -33.28
C SER A 281 -8.38 15.24 -33.35
N VAL A 282 -7.55 15.35 -32.33
CA VAL A 282 -6.36 14.50 -32.17
C VAL A 282 -6.82 13.17 -31.56
N ASN A 283 -6.50 12.07 -32.22
CA ASN A 283 -6.96 10.74 -31.88
C ASN A 283 -5.82 9.75 -31.64
N GLU A 284 -6.13 8.73 -30.87
CA GLU A 284 -5.31 7.55 -30.67
C GLU A 284 -6.19 6.29 -30.80
N VAL A 285 -5.84 5.42 -31.74
CA VAL A 285 -6.40 4.08 -31.89
C VAL A 285 -5.50 3.11 -31.12
N MET A 286 -6.11 2.35 -30.21
CA MET A 286 -5.42 1.46 -29.28
C MET A 286 -6.23 0.18 -29.04
N PRO A 287 -5.60 -0.93 -28.64
CA PRO A 287 -6.33 -2.14 -28.26
C PRO A 287 -7.41 -1.85 -27.21
N ALA A 288 -8.56 -2.51 -27.35
CA ALA A 288 -9.61 -2.40 -26.33
C ALA A 288 -9.12 -3.03 -25.02
N VAL A 289 -9.30 -2.27 -23.94
CA VAL A 289 -8.92 -2.65 -22.58
C VAL A 289 -10.19 -2.96 -21.80
N THR A 290 -10.32 -4.21 -21.34
CA THR A 290 -11.43 -4.61 -20.47
C THR A 290 -10.91 -4.94 -19.09
N ILE A 291 -11.50 -4.31 -18.08
CA ILE A 291 -11.22 -4.57 -16.68
C ILE A 291 -12.28 -5.55 -16.17
N THR A 292 -11.88 -6.78 -15.86
CA THR A 292 -12.78 -7.80 -15.32
C THR A 292 -12.29 -8.22 -13.94
N THR A 293 -13.22 -8.40 -13.00
CA THR A 293 -12.93 -9.03 -11.71
C THR A 293 -12.95 -10.54 -11.88
N VAL A 294 -11.85 -11.21 -11.53
CA VAL A 294 -11.78 -12.67 -11.47
C VAL A 294 -11.20 -13.04 -10.11
N SER A 295 -12.07 -13.39 -9.15
CA SER A 295 -11.69 -13.89 -7.82
C SER A 295 -10.62 -13.06 -7.10
N GLU A 296 -11.00 -11.91 -6.52
CA GLU A 296 -10.09 -11.00 -5.79
C GLU A 296 -8.84 -10.53 -6.56
N LYS A 297 -8.81 -10.77 -7.88
CA LYS A 297 -7.87 -10.16 -8.81
C LYS A 297 -8.68 -9.37 -9.81
N VAL A 298 -8.24 -8.15 -10.08
CA VAL A 298 -8.68 -7.48 -11.29
C VAL A 298 -7.70 -7.90 -12.39
N VAL A 299 -8.24 -8.36 -13.52
CA VAL A 299 -7.44 -8.69 -14.69
C VAL A 299 -7.80 -7.67 -15.74
N VAL A 300 -6.78 -6.98 -16.24
CA VAL A 300 -6.92 -6.12 -17.41
C VAL A 300 -6.57 -6.95 -18.63
N LEU A 301 -7.55 -7.21 -19.48
CA LEU A 301 -7.38 -7.96 -20.72
C LEU A 301 -7.32 -6.99 -21.89
N LEU A 302 -6.27 -7.11 -22.70
CA LEU A 302 -6.23 -6.51 -24.03
C LEU A 302 -6.87 -7.50 -25.01
N GLN A 303 -7.85 -7.06 -25.80
CA GLN A 303 -8.61 -7.99 -26.65
C GLN A 303 -7.79 -8.64 -27.78
N GLU A 304 -6.58 -8.15 -28.08
CA GLU A 304 -5.74 -8.73 -29.14
C GLU A 304 -4.75 -9.80 -28.67
N TYR A 305 -4.40 -9.83 -27.39
CA TYR A 305 -3.51 -10.83 -26.80
C TYR A 305 -3.86 -11.02 -25.33
N GLN A 306 -3.90 -12.27 -24.86
CA GLN A 306 -4.11 -12.63 -23.44
C GLN A 306 -2.96 -12.08 -22.57
N VAL A 307 -2.96 -10.78 -22.32
CA VAL A 307 -2.04 -10.11 -21.42
C VAL A 307 -2.65 -10.20 -20.03
N LEU A 308 -1.95 -10.87 -19.13
CA LEU A 308 -2.31 -10.93 -17.72
C LEU A 308 -1.72 -9.71 -17.02
N LEU A 309 -2.47 -8.62 -16.97
CA LEU A 309 -2.17 -7.51 -16.08
C LEU A 309 -2.63 -7.91 -14.67
N VAL A 310 -1.68 -8.07 -13.75
CA VAL A 310 -1.99 -8.36 -12.34
C VAL A 310 -2.35 -7.04 -11.68
N VAL A 311 -3.63 -6.84 -11.40
CA VAL A 311 -4.06 -5.68 -10.63
C VAL A 311 -4.01 -6.01 -9.16
N LEU A 312 -3.30 -5.15 -8.44
CA LEU A 312 -3.05 -5.29 -7.02
C LEU A 312 -4.14 -4.53 -6.26
N LEU A 313 -5.10 -5.28 -5.69
CA LEU A 313 -6.18 -4.76 -4.85
C LEU A 313 -5.61 -4.36 -3.48
N LYS A 314 -5.35 -3.07 -3.30
CA LYS A 314 -4.73 -2.57 -2.05
C LYS A 314 -5.82 -2.13 -1.07
N LYS A 315 -6.11 -2.98 -0.07
CA LYS A 315 -6.92 -2.57 1.09
C LYS A 315 -6.13 -1.50 1.87
N LEU A 316 -6.76 -0.35 2.08
CA LEU A 316 -6.18 0.83 2.74
C LEU A 316 -6.12 0.72 4.27
N GLN A 317 -6.25 -0.48 4.83
CA GLN A 317 -6.21 -0.68 6.27
C GLN A 317 -4.87 -1.27 6.69
N TRP A 318 -4.42 -0.88 7.88
CA TRP A 318 -3.30 -1.47 8.60
C TRP A 318 -3.51 -2.97 8.84
#